data_AF-A0A537RTM3-F1
#
_entry.id   AF-A0A537RTM3-F1
#
_cell.length_a   1.000
_cell.length_b   1.000
_cell.length_c   1.000
_cell.angle_alpha   90.00
_cell.angle_beta   90.00
_cell.angle_gamma   90.00
#
_symmetry.space_group_name_H-M   'P 1'
#
loop_
_entity.id
_entity.type
_entity.pdbx_description
1 polymer ?
#
loop_
_entity_poly.entity_id
_entity_poly.type
_entity_poly.pdbx_seq_one_letter_code
_entity_poly.pdbx_strand_id
1 'polypeptide(L)'
;MGYQEVQSVPEADRLERALGAFLRQQLSAPVVTMRGFLDIILEDTRRLGLDGAIPDLERMRDACADLAALVGRVIDQPDAIRKPEESFETFQSRLRHDLRTPLNAIKGYCEMLIEDMRDAGQ
;
A
#
# COMPACT_ATOMS: atom_id res chain seq x y z
N MET A 1 -23.11 -11.45 42.75
CA MET A 1 -21.64 -11.61 42.64
C MET A 1 -21.30 -11.43 41.17
N GLY A 2 -20.59 -10.34 40.84
CA GLY A 2 -19.95 -10.11 39.53
C GLY A 2 -20.84 -9.92 38.29
N TYR A 3 -21.50 -8.76 38.16
CA TYR A 3 -21.82 -8.26 36.80
C TYR A 3 -20.48 -7.94 36.14
N GLN A 4 -20.06 -8.79 35.21
CA GLN A 4 -18.91 -8.54 34.36
C GLN A 4 -19.25 -7.30 33.52
N GLU A 5 -18.58 -6.19 33.79
CA GLU A 5 -18.65 -4.99 32.96
C GLU A 5 -18.38 -5.42 31.52
N VAL A 6 -19.42 -5.40 30.69
CA VAL A 6 -19.27 -5.40 29.25
C VAL A 6 -18.65 -4.04 28.95
N GLN A 7 -17.31 -3.98 28.98
CA GLN A 7 -16.56 -2.82 28.52
C GLN A 7 -17.03 -2.57 27.08
N SER A 8 -17.88 -1.57 26.90
CA SER A 8 -18.37 -1.16 25.60
C SER A 8 -17.18 -0.66 24.82
N VAL A 9 -16.67 -1.48 23.91
CA VAL A 9 -15.56 -1.06 23.06
C VAL A 9 -16.01 0.21 22.30
N PRO A 10 -15.25 1.33 22.42
CA PRO A 10 -15.58 2.58 21.75
C PRO A 10 -15.94 2.38 20.27
N GLU A 11 -16.89 3.16 19.77
CA GLU A 11 -17.35 3.08 18.39
C GLU A 11 -16.21 3.30 17.37
N ALA A 12 -15.25 4.16 17.71
CA ALA A 12 -14.03 4.41 16.94
C ALA A 12 -13.21 3.12 16.74
N ASP A 13 -12.97 2.35 17.79
CA ASP A 13 -12.18 1.11 17.73
C ASP A 13 -12.88 0.02 16.91
N ARG A 14 -14.22 0.04 16.84
CA ARG A 14 -14.97 -0.84 15.94
C ARG A 14 -14.78 -0.42 14.47
N LEU A 15 -14.79 0.88 14.21
CA LEU A 15 -14.61 1.43 12.87
C LEU A 15 -13.17 1.23 12.34
N GLU A 16 -12.16 1.37 13.19
CA GLU A 16 -10.75 1.08 12.88
C GLU A 16 -10.54 -0.38 12.50
N ARG A 17 -11.09 -1.31 13.29
CA ARG A 17 -11.02 -2.74 12.97
C ARG A 17 -11.77 -3.10 11.69
N ALA A 18 -12.93 -2.48 11.43
CA ALA A 18 -13.65 -2.65 10.18
C ALA A 18 -12.84 -2.14 8.98
N LEU A 19 -12.18 -0.99 9.13
CA LEU A 19 -11.30 -0.43 8.10
C LEU A 19 -10.08 -1.33 7.84
N GLY A 20 -9.42 -1.83 8.88
CA GLY A 20 -8.30 -2.77 8.76
C GLY A 20 -8.72 -4.06 8.05
N ALA A 21 -9.89 -4.61 8.38
CA ALA A 21 -10.45 -5.77 7.69
C ALA A 21 -10.77 -5.48 6.22
N PHE A 22 -11.35 -4.31 5.91
CA PHE A 22 -11.63 -3.88 4.54
C PHE A 22 -10.33 -3.77 3.72
N LEU A 23 -9.30 -3.10 4.26
CA LEU A 23 -8.02 -2.96 3.58
C LEU A 23 -7.32 -4.31 3.38
N ARG A 24 -7.40 -5.24 4.36
CA ARG A 24 -6.94 -6.62 4.19
C ARG A 24 -7.62 -7.30 3.00
N GLN A 25 -8.94 -7.23 2.94
CA GLN A 25 -9.70 -7.87 1.88
C GLN A 25 -9.40 -7.27 0.50
N GLN A 26 -9.26 -5.95 0.42
CA GLN A 26 -9.13 -5.24 -0.85
C GLN A 26 -7.69 -5.14 -1.36
N LEU A 27 -6.69 -5.07 -0.47
CA LEU A 27 -5.32 -4.71 -0.85
C LEU A 27 -4.30 -5.84 -0.71
N SER A 28 -4.53 -6.86 0.13
CA SER A 28 -3.53 -7.91 0.32
C SER A 28 -3.22 -8.68 -0.96
N ALA A 29 -4.26 -9.14 -1.68
CA ALA A 29 -4.08 -9.86 -2.93
C ALA A 29 -3.45 -9.00 -4.06
N PRO A 30 -3.97 -7.80 -4.40
CA PRO A 30 -3.41 -7.03 -5.51
C PRO A 30 -1.98 -6.56 -5.23
N VAL A 31 -1.61 -6.21 -3.99
CA VAL A 31 -0.24 -5.78 -3.67
C VAL A 31 0.75 -6.93 -3.86
N VAL A 32 0.41 -8.14 -3.39
CA VAL A 32 1.23 -9.34 -3.62
C VAL A 32 1.38 -9.62 -5.12
N THR A 33 0.29 -9.54 -5.86
CA THR A 33 0.29 -9.75 -7.32
C THR A 33 1.14 -8.70 -8.05
N MET A 34 1.01 -7.41 -7.71
CA MET A 34 1.82 -6.34 -8.30
C MET A 34 3.31 -6.58 -8.07
N ARG A 35 3.70 -6.95 -6.85
CA ARG A 35 5.10 -7.29 -6.54
C ARG A 35 5.59 -8.49 -7.35
N GLY A 36 4.77 -9.53 -7.48
CA GLY A 36 5.11 -10.70 -8.31
C GLY A 36 5.32 -10.34 -9.78
N PHE A 37 4.46 -9.51 -10.37
CA PHE A 37 4.65 -9.04 -11.74
C PHE A 37 5.90 -8.18 -11.88
N LEU A 38 6.19 -7.30 -10.92
CA LEU A 38 7.40 -6.49 -10.89
C LEU A 38 8.67 -7.34 -10.83
N ASP A 39 8.67 -8.38 -10.02
CA ASP A 39 9.80 -9.31 -9.91
C ASP A 39 10.06 -10.01 -11.26
N ILE A 40 9.00 -10.48 -11.94
CA ILE A 40 9.09 -11.10 -13.27
C ILE A 40 9.61 -10.11 -14.31
N ILE A 41 9.06 -8.90 -14.35
CA ILE A 41 9.48 -7.87 -15.32
C ILE A 41 10.95 -7.51 -15.09
N LEU A 42 11.39 -7.30 -13.85
CA LEU A 42 12.79 -7.02 -13.52
C LEU A 42 13.73 -8.15 -13.95
N GLU A 43 13.33 -9.41 -13.75
CA GLU A 43 14.10 -10.56 -14.20
C GLU A 43 14.25 -10.59 -15.72
N ASP A 44 13.14 -10.38 -16.45
CA ASP A 44 13.15 -10.33 -17.92
C ASP A 44 13.93 -9.14 -18.47
N THR A 45 13.78 -7.95 -17.87
CA THR A 45 14.54 -6.75 -18.25
C THR A 45 16.04 -7.00 -18.14
N ARG A 46 16.51 -7.63 -17.05
CA ARG A 46 17.91 -8.01 -16.87
C ARG A 46 18.36 -9.06 -17.88
N ARG A 47 17.53 -10.08 -18.11
CA ARG A 47 17.82 -11.16 -19.07
C ARG A 47 17.93 -10.65 -20.51
N LEU A 48 17.15 -9.63 -20.87
CA LEU A 48 17.13 -9.04 -22.20
C LEU A 48 18.16 -7.91 -22.39
N GLY A 49 18.90 -7.53 -21.34
CA GLY A 49 19.88 -6.44 -21.38
C GLY A 49 19.23 -5.06 -21.54
N LEU A 50 17.99 -4.89 -21.07
CA LEU A 50 17.24 -3.63 -21.11
C LEU A 50 17.60 -2.75 -19.90
N ASP A 51 18.90 -2.54 -19.68
CA ASP A 51 19.44 -1.97 -18.44
C ASP A 51 18.90 -0.57 -18.13
N GLY A 52 18.51 0.19 -19.16
CA GLY A 52 17.94 1.53 -19.02
C GLY A 52 16.61 1.57 -18.24
N ALA A 53 15.81 0.50 -18.27
CA ALA A 53 14.52 0.44 -17.58
C ALA A 53 14.63 -0.06 -16.12
N ILE A 54 15.77 -0.64 -15.74
CA ILE A 54 15.96 -1.25 -14.40
C ILE A 54 15.76 -0.23 -13.28
N PRO A 55 16.33 1.00 -13.32
CA PRO A 55 16.20 1.95 -12.22
C PRO A 55 14.75 2.31 -11.91
N ASP A 56 13.92 2.51 -12.94
CA ASP A 56 12.51 2.88 -12.74
C ASP A 56 11.65 1.70 -12.29
N LEU A 57 11.94 0.50 -12.78
CA LEU A 57 11.32 -0.73 -12.27
C LEU A 57 11.68 -0.99 -10.80
N GLU A 58 12.91 -0.71 -10.39
CA GLU A 58 13.33 -0.81 -8.98
C GLU A 58 12.62 0.23 -8.11
N ARG A 59 12.51 1.47 -8.57
CA ARG A 59 11.72 2.51 -7.87
C ARG A 59 10.24 2.12 -7.74
N MET A 60 9.66 1.52 -8.78
CA MET A 60 8.29 1.02 -8.74
C MET A 60 8.12 -0.15 -7.75
N ARG A 61 9.11 -1.04 -7.68
CA ARG A 61 9.17 -2.12 -6.66
C ARG A 61 9.25 -1.57 -5.25
N ASP A 62 10.06 -0.54 -5.03
CA ASP A 62 10.21 0.09 -3.71
C ASP A 62 8.89 0.77 -3.28
N ALA A 63 8.23 1.49 -4.19
CA ALA A 63 6.90 2.06 -3.91
C ALA A 63 5.83 0.97 -3.63
N CYS A 64 5.91 -0.18 -4.31
CA CYS A 64 5.05 -1.33 -4.03
C CYS A 64 5.33 -1.94 -2.64
N ALA A 65 6.60 -1.99 -2.23
CA ALA A 65 6.99 -2.44 -0.90
C ALA A 65 6.50 -1.47 0.20
N ASP A 66 6.58 -0.16 -0.04
CA ASP A 66 6.04 0.86 0.87
C ASP A 66 4.52 0.72 1.03
N LEU A 67 3.79 0.49 -0.07
CA LEU A 67 2.36 0.22 -0.03
C LEU A 67 2.06 -1.04 0.81
N ALA A 68 2.80 -2.12 0.57
CA ALA A 68 2.64 -3.37 1.31
C ALA A 68 2.87 -3.19 2.82
N ALA A 69 3.92 -2.46 3.19
CA ALA A 69 4.25 -2.17 4.58
C ALA A 69 3.18 -1.31 5.26
N LEU A 70 2.68 -0.27 4.57
CA LEU A 70 1.60 0.57 5.09
C LEU A 70 0.32 -0.25 5.31
N VAL A 71 -0.08 -1.04 4.31
CA VAL A 71 -1.25 -1.91 4.40
C VAL A 71 -1.08 -2.93 5.52
N GLY A 72 0.09 -3.57 5.65
CA GLY A 72 0.41 -4.49 6.74
C GLY A 72 0.25 -3.86 8.12
N ARG A 73 0.78 -2.64 8.34
CA ARG A 73 0.62 -1.92 9.62
C ARG A 73 -0.85 -1.69 9.98
N VAL A 74 -1.69 -1.27 9.02
CA VAL A 74 -3.12 -1.03 9.26
C VAL A 74 -3.85 -2.34 9.60
N ILE A 75 -3.42 -3.43 8.98
CA ILE A 75 -4.03 -4.75 9.08
C ILE A 75 -3.67 -5.44 10.41
N ASP A 76 -2.40 -5.39 10.79
CA ASP A 76 -1.85 -6.13 11.93
C ASP A 76 -2.00 -5.35 13.24
N GLN A 77 -2.05 -4.02 13.17
CA GLN A 77 -2.12 -3.14 14.33
C GLN A 77 -3.14 -2.00 14.14
N PRO A 78 -4.43 -2.32 13.88
CA PRO A 78 -5.46 -1.31 13.59
C PRO A 78 -5.67 -0.33 14.74
N ASP A 79 -5.42 -0.74 15.98
CA ASP A 79 -5.62 0.09 17.17
C ASP A 79 -4.37 0.95 17.50
N ALA A 80 -3.21 0.64 16.89
CA ALA A 80 -1.95 1.36 17.13
C ALA A 80 -1.64 2.42 16.07
N ILE A 81 -2.30 2.37 14.91
CA ILE A 81 -2.04 3.28 13.81
C ILE A 81 -2.65 4.67 14.05
N ARG A 82 -3.75 4.76 14.80
CA ARG A 82 -4.35 6.03 15.24
C ARG A 82 -3.74 6.44 16.57
N LYS A 83 -3.44 7.72 16.73
CA LYS A 83 -3.00 8.25 18.04
C LYS A 83 -4.19 8.38 19.00
N PRO A 84 -4.04 8.12 20.31
CA PRO A 84 -5.15 8.20 21.27
C PRO A 84 -5.93 9.54 21.24
N GLU A 85 -5.23 10.64 20.98
CA GLU A 85 -5.78 11.99 20.88
C GLU A 85 -6.28 12.38 19.48
N GLU A 86 -6.07 11.54 18.46
CA GLU A 86 -6.43 11.81 17.07
C GLU A 86 -7.91 11.49 16.81
N SER A 87 -8.63 12.47 16.25
CA SER A 87 -10.00 12.24 15.81
C SER A 87 -10.04 11.23 14.66
N PHE A 88 -11.13 10.49 14.54
CA PHE A 88 -11.28 9.52 13.45
C PHE A 88 -11.19 10.16 12.06
N GLU A 89 -11.71 11.38 11.88
CA GLU A 89 -11.64 12.12 10.61
C GLU A 89 -10.20 12.49 10.25
N THR A 90 -9.42 12.96 11.23
CA THR A 90 -7.99 13.28 11.06
C THR A 90 -7.21 12.03 10.69
N PHE A 91 -7.45 10.93 11.40
CA PHE A 91 -6.85 9.63 11.12
C PHE A 91 -7.16 9.16 9.69
N GLN A 92 -8.44 9.19 9.28
CA GLN A 92 -8.86 8.77 7.96
C GLN A 92 -8.27 9.63 6.85
N SER A 93 -8.14 10.94 7.07
CA SER A 93 -7.49 11.87 6.13
C SER A 93 -6.01 11.52 5.96
N ARG A 94 -5.29 11.32 7.08
CA ARG A 94 -3.88 10.92 7.09
C ARG A 94 -3.67 9.58 6.40
N LEU A 95 -4.46 8.56 6.72
CA LEU A 95 -4.35 7.25 6.08
C LEU A 95 -4.58 7.32 4.57
N ARG A 96 -5.57 8.11 4.11
CA ARG A 96 -5.78 8.33 2.67
C ARG A 96 -4.58 8.99 2.01
N HIS A 97 -3.99 9.99 2.67
CA HIS A 97 -2.80 10.66 2.16
C HIS A 97 -1.63 9.66 2.07
N ASP A 98 -1.39 8.91 3.14
CA ASP A 98 -0.30 7.93 3.24
C ASP A 98 -0.44 6.81 2.20
N LEU A 99 -1.67 6.37 1.88
CA LEU A 99 -1.94 5.41 0.81
C LEU A 99 -1.76 6.00 -0.59
N ARG A 100 -2.12 7.28 -0.79
CA ARG A 100 -1.99 7.96 -2.10
C ARG A 100 -0.54 8.10 -2.53
N THR A 101 0.39 8.35 -1.60
CA THR A 101 1.81 8.54 -1.92
C THR A 101 2.41 7.36 -2.69
N PRO A 102 2.43 6.11 -2.18
CA PRO A 102 2.99 4.98 -2.91
C PRO A 102 2.15 4.61 -4.14
N LEU A 103 0.81 4.76 -4.11
CA LEU A 103 -0.03 4.52 -5.29
C LEU A 103 0.28 5.48 -6.44
N ASN A 104 0.47 6.77 -6.15
CA ASN A 104 0.83 7.77 -7.13
C ASN A 104 2.25 7.55 -7.65
N ALA A 105 3.19 7.11 -6.81
CA ALA A 105 4.53 6.76 -7.23
C ALA A 105 4.51 5.57 -8.21
N ILE A 106 3.82 4.46 -7.88
CA ILE A 106 3.66 3.30 -8.76
C ILE A 106 3.07 3.73 -10.11
N LYS A 107 1.95 4.48 -10.09
CA LYS A 107 1.32 4.99 -11.31
C LYS A 107 2.26 5.87 -12.12
N GLY A 108 2.98 6.79 -11.47
CA GLY A 108 3.92 7.69 -12.13
C GLY A 108 5.07 6.94 -12.81
N TYR A 109 5.66 5.94 -12.15
CA TYR A 109 6.69 5.11 -12.77
C TYR A 109 6.15 4.24 -13.91
N CYS A 110 4.92 3.72 -13.81
CA CYS A 110 4.27 3.06 -14.95
C CYS A 110 4.14 4.02 -16.14
N GLU A 111 3.69 5.26 -15.91
CA GLU A 111 3.51 6.25 -16.97
C GLU A 111 4.84 6.62 -17.63
N MET A 112 5.89 6.89 -16.84
CA MET A 112 7.23 7.19 -17.34
C MET A 112 7.79 6.03 -18.18
N LEU A 113 7.71 4.78 -17.70
CA LEU A 113 8.18 3.61 -18.44
C LEU A 113 7.42 3.43 -19.77
N ILE A 114 6.11 3.66 -19.78
CA ILE A 114 5.28 3.55 -20.99
C ILE A 114 5.65 4.64 -22.00
N GLU A 115 5.93 5.86 -21.52
CA GLU A 115 6.39 6.98 -22.37
C GLU A 115 7.76 6.68 -22.97
N ASP A 116 8.74 6.27 -22.17
CA ASP A 116 10.09 5.91 -22.64
C ASP A 116 10.06 4.80 -23.70
N MET A 117 9.21 3.79 -23.52
CA MET A 117 9.04 2.70 -24.49
C MET A 117 8.38 3.16 -25.80
N ARG A 118 7.46 4.13 -25.75
CA ARG A 118 6.85 4.71 -26.96
C ARG A 118 7.87 5.53 -27.74
N ASP A 119 8.68 6.32 -27.03
CA ASP A 119 9.68 7.18 -27.64
C ASP A 119 10.85 6.38 -28.22
N ALA A 120 11.26 5.28 -27.58
CA ALA A 120 12.29 4.38 -28.09
C ALA A 120 11.83 3.50 -29.27
N GLY A 121 10.53 3.34 -29.48
CA GLY A 121 9.94 2.57 -30.58
C GLY A 121 9.60 3.38 -31.84
N GLN A 122 9.84 4.70 -31.82
CA GLN A 122 9.75 5.62 -32.96
C GLN A 122 11.08 5.64 -33.73
#